data_AF-A0A497R8U3-F1
#
_entry.id   AF-A0A497R8U3-F1
#
_cell.length_a   1.000
_cell.length_b   1.000
_cell.length_c   1.000
_cell.angle_alpha   90.00
_cell.angle_beta   90.00
_cell.angle_gamma   90.00
#
_symmetry.space_group_name_H-M   'P 1'
#
loop_
_entity.id
_entity.type
_entity.pdbx_description
1 polymer ?
#
loop_
_entity_poly.entity_id
_entity_poly.type
_entity_poly.pdbx_seq_one_letter_code
_entity_poly.pdbx_strand_id
1 'polypeptide(L)'
;MPFIKVKDLKPKKQPGIDIIVRVIAKNEPRSVKTKYGMSRVCDLKVGDETGTVTLSLWGSKINEARFGDLLEIKDGYCNVWQGKPQLSLGRNGVMRKIDDPNFPDAKTILNKFIEESSEEEDE
;
A
#
# COMPACT_ATOMS: atom_id res chain seq x y z
N MET A 1 -18.89 4.08 2.82
CA MET A 1 -18.64 3.12 1.72
C MET A 1 -17.96 1.90 2.33
N PRO A 2 -18.15 0.69 1.80
CA PRO A 2 -17.43 -0.49 2.29
C PRO A 2 -15.96 -0.39 1.92
N PHE A 3 -15.08 -0.85 2.80
CA PHE A 3 -13.65 -1.01 2.49
C PHE A 3 -13.50 -2.14 1.48
N ILE A 4 -12.76 -1.88 0.40
CA ILE A 4 -12.41 -2.92 -0.56
C ILE A 4 -11.21 -3.71 -0.06
N LYS A 5 -11.06 -4.95 -0.51
CA LYS A 5 -9.91 -5.80 -0.20
C LYS A 5 -8.81 -5.66 -1.24
N VAL A 6 -7.58 -6.03 -0.89
CA VAL A 6 -6.41 -5.94 -1.78
C VAL A 6 -6.62 -6.78 -3.04
N LYS A 7 -7.18 -7.98 -2.92
CA LYS A 7 -7.48 -8.85 -4.08
C LYS A 7 -8.47 -8.22 -5.07
N ASP A 8 -9.36 -7.36 -4.59
CA ASP A 8 -10.36 -6.67 -5.41
C ASP A 8 -9.87 -5.33 -5.98
N LEU A 9 -8.62 -4.93 -5.66
CA LEU A 9 -8.00 -3.73 -6.23
C LEU A 9 -7.84 -3.91 -7.74
N LYS A 10 -8.68 -3.19 -8.50
CA LYS A 10 -8.49 -3.04 -9.94
C LYS A 10 -7.67 -1.78 -10.21
N PRO A 11 -6.64 -1.85 -11.05
CA PRO A 11 -5.91 -0.67 -11.48
C PRO A 11 -6.87 0.26 -12.23
N LYS A 12 -7.32 1.30 -11.53
CA LYS A 12 -8.17 2.35 -12.06
C LYS A 12 -7.63 3.67 -11.53
N LYS A 13 -7.30 4.57 -12.44
CA LYS A 13 -6.89 5.96 -12.13
C LYS A 13 -8.06 6.81 -11.59
N GLN A 14 -9.04 6.20 -10.94
CA GLN A 14 -10.17 6.89 -10.33
C GLN A 14 -9.96 6.91 -8.81
N PRO A 15 -10.04 8.09 -8.18
CA PRO A 15 -10.05 8.21 -6.72
C PRO A 15 -11.38 7.65 -6.16
N GLY A 16 -11.40 7.35 -4.87
CA GLY A 16 -12.55 6.74 -4.19
C GLY A 16 -12.33 5.29 -3.73
N ILE A 17 -11.06 4.85 -3.66
CA ILE A 17 -10.72 3.56 -3.03
C ILE A 17 -10.53 3.78 -1.53
N ASP A 18 -11.40 3.17 -0.74
CA ASP A 18 -11.27 3.06 0.70
C ASP A 18 -10.76 1.65 1.04
N ILE A 19 -9.62 1.54 1.70
CA ILE A 19 -8.98 0.24 2.00
C ILE A 19 -8.21 0.30 3.32
N ILE A 20 -8.19 -0.81 4.04
CA ILE A 20 -7.39 -1.00 5.25
C ILE A 20 -6.28 -1.99 4.95
N VAL A 21 -5.04 -1.61 5.23
CA VAL A 21 -3.85 -2.43 4.96
C VAL A 21 -2.83 -2.29 6.08
N ARG A 22 -2.11 -3.37 6.36
CA ARG A 22 -0.98 -3.37 7.30
C ARG A 22 0.34 -3.28 6.56
N VAL A 23 1.26 -2.49 7.10
CA VAL A 23 2.61 -2.35 6.55
C VAL A 23 3.45 -3.59 6.87
N ILE A 24 3.87 -4.30 5.83
CA ILE A 24 4.72 -5.50 5.94
C ILE A 24 6.16 -5.27 5.47
N ALA A 25 6.41 -4.22 4.70
CA ALA A 25 7.77 -3.80 4.39
C ALA A 25 7.81 -2.30 4.08
N LYS A 26 8.95 -1.67 4.32
CA LYS A 26 9.18 -0.26 4.00
C LYS A 26 10.51 -0.16 3.25
N ASN A 27 10.47 0.29 2.01
CA ASN A 27 11.69 0.55 1.25
C ASN A 27 12.29 1.90 1.62
N GLU A 28 13.51 2.16 1.16
CA GLU A 28 14.18 3.43 1.40
C GLU A 28 13.49 4.57 0.62
N PRO A 29 13.25 5.72 1.25
CA PRO A 29 12.71 6.89 0.57
C PRO A 29 13.68 7.37 -0.52
N ARG A 30 13.19 7.50 -1.75
CA ARG A 30 13.95 8.01 -2.89
C ARG A 30 13.49 9.40 -3.28
N SER A 31 14.42 10.22 -3.77
CA SER A 31 14.11 11.54 -4.30
C SER A 31 13.85 11.45 -5.80
N VAL A 32 12.67 11.87 -6.23
CA VAL A 32 12.24 11.90 -7.63
C VAL A 32 12.11 13.33 -8.12
N LYS A 33 12.61 13.61 -9.32
CA LYS A 33 12.44 14.92 -9.97
C LYS A 33 11.06 14.95 -10.64
N THR A 34 10.16 15.75 -10.11
CA THR A 34 8.83 15.99 -10.69
C THR A 34 8.83 17.30 -11.46
N LYS A 35 7.77 17.53 -12.25
CA LYS A 35 7.56 18.80 -12.97
C LYS A 35 7.45 20.04 -12.06
N TYR A 36 7.20 19.84 -10.77
CA TYR A 36 7.10 20.90 -9.76
C TYR A 36 8.34 21.00 -8.85
N GLY A 37 9.37 20.17 -9.04
CA GLY A 37 10.58 20.15 -8.21
C GLY A 37 10.97 18.76 -7.72
N MET A 38 11.97 18.70 -6.83
CA MET A 38 12.35 17.47 -6.15
C MET A 38 11.30 17.08 -5.10
N SER A 39 10.74 15.87 -5.24
CA SER A 39 9.80 15.29 -4.29
C SER A 39 10.38 13.98 -3.76
N ARG A 40 10.05 13.63 -2.51
CA ARG A 40 10.40 12.33 -1.93
C ARG A 40 9.23 11.37 -2.09
N VAL A 41 9.54 10.14 -2.49
CA VAL A 41 8.60 9.03 -2.56
C VAL A 41 9.19 7.83 -1.83
N CYS A 42 8.35 7.12 -1.09
CA CYS A 42 8.70 5.87 -0.43
C CYS A 42 7.69 4.82 -0.84
N ASP A 43 8.18 3.69 -1.31
CA ASP A 43 7.35 2.54 -1.64
C ASP A 43 7.29 1.63 -0.41
N LEU A 44 6.09 1.41 0.11
CA LEU A 44 5.83 0.50 1.21
C LEU A 44 5.11 -0.71 0.67
N LYS A 45 5.46 -1.88 1.15
CA LYS A 45 4.66 -3.08 0.90
C LYS A 45 3.63 -3.19 1.99
N VAL A 46 2.38 -3.24 1.59
CA VAL A 46 1.23 -3.30 2.48
C VAL A 46 0.32 -4.44 2.06
N GLY A 47 -0.43 -5.01 2.98
CA GLY A 47 -1.33 -6.11 2.64
C GLY A 47 -2.46 -6.28 3.64
N ASP A 48 -3.39 -7.13 3.26
CA ASP A 48 -4.49 -7.62 4.09
C ASP A 48 -4.53 -9.16 4.02
N GLU A 49 -5.57 -9.79 4.55
CA GLU A 49 -5.74 -11.23 4.49
C GLU A 49 -5.89 -11.79 3.06
N THR A 50 -6.23 -10.93 2.09
CA THR A 50 -6.53 -11.29 0.70
C THR A 50 -5.33 -11.16 -0.24
N GLY A 51 -4.33 -10.35 0.12
CA GLY A 51 -3.11 -10.21 -0.69
C GLY A 51 -2.25 -9.01 -0.27
N THR A 52 -1.28 -8.67 -1.13
CA THR A 52 -0.39 -7.53 -0.91
C THR A 52 -0.34 -6.58 -2.10
N VAL A 53 -0.07 -5.30 -1.84
CA VAL A 53 0.06 -4.23 -2.82
C VAL A 53 1.17 -3.27 -2.41
N THR A 54 1.72 -2.54 -3.37
CA THR A 54 2.70 -1.48 -3.08
C THR A 54 1.96 -0.17 -2.83
N LEU A 55 2.18 0.46 -1.68
CA LEU A 55 1.69 1.79 -1.34
C LEU A 55 2.82 2.82 -1.51
N SER A 56 2.63 3.79 -2.41
CA SER A 56 3.58 4.88 -2.60
C SER A 56 3.17 6.11 -1.77
N LEU A 57 3.99 6.43 -0.76
CA LEU A 57 3.81 7.61 0.08
C LEU A 57 4.73 8.74 -0.38
N TRP A 58 4.21 9.97 -0.34
CA TRP A 58 4.90 11.17 -0.82
C TRP A 58 5.18 12.14 0.33
N GLY A 59 6.33 12.81 0.26
CA GLY A 59 6.67 13.92 1.16
C GLY A 59 6.76 13.50 2.64
N SER A 60 6.07 14.24 3.51
CA SER A 60 6.10 14.03 4.97
C SER A 60 5.38 12.75 5.42
N LYS A 61 4.40 12.27 4.66
CA LYS A 61 3.62 11.05 4.96
C LYS A 61 4.47 9.80 5.09
N ILE A 62 5.63 9.80 4.42
CA ILE A 62 6.63 8.72 4.48
C ILE A 62 7.08 8.43 5.93
N ASN A 63 7.18 9.46 6.77
CA ASN A 63 7.64 9.32 8.15
C ASN A 63 6.52 8.86 9.10
N GLU A 64 5.26 9.02 8.68
CA GLU A 64 4.10 8.62 9.47
C GLU A 64 3.93 7.10 9.46
N ALA A 65 4.25 6.39 8.36
CA ALA A 65 4.10 4.94 8.28
C ALA A 65 5.35 4.16 8.74
N ARG A 66 5.14 3.12 9.55
CA ARG A 66 6.17 2.17 10.02
C ARG A 66 5.74 0.73 9.79
N PHE A 67 6.70 -0.19 9.78
CA PHE A 67 6.43 -1.63 9.73
C PHE A 67 5.51 -2.03 10.90
N GLY A 68 4.48 -2.83 10.61
CA GLY A 68 3.49 -3.27 11.57
C GLY A 68 2.28 -2.36 11.73
N ASP A 69 2.36 -1.10 11.28
CA ASP A 69 1.23 -0.16 11.41
C ASP A 69 0.05 -0.60 10.55
N LEU A 70 -1.15 -0.52 11.11
CA LEU A 70 -2.40 -0.68 10.38
C LEU A 70 -2.88 0.69 9.88
N LEU A 71 -3.00 0.82 8.56
CA LEU A 71 -3.31 2.05 7.88
C LEU A 71 -4.68 1.96 7.21
N GLU A 72 -5.57 2.88 7.60
CA GLU A 72 -6.80 3.18 6.88
C GLU A 72 -6.49 4.22 5.80
N ILE A 73 -6.69 3.84 4.54
CA ILE A 73 -6.58 4.71 3.37
C ILE A 73 -7.99 5.04 2.89
N LYS A 74 -8.30 6.32 2.79
CA LYS A 74 -9.56 6.83 2.23
C LYS A 74 -9.29 7.69 1.01
N ASP A 75 -10.19 7.63 0.04
CA ASP A 75 -10.06 8.34 -1.24
C ASP A 75 -8.69 8.10 -1.91
N GLY A 76 -8.22 6.85 -1.85
CA GLY A 76 -7.03 6.38 -2.57
C GLY A 76 -7.32 6.14 -4.05
N TYR A 77 -6.26 5.91 -4.82
CA TYR A 77 -6.35 5.41 -6.19
C TYR A 77 -5.28 4.34 -6.44
N CYS A 78 -5.58 3.39 -7.32
CA CYS A 78 -4.65 2.34 -7.73
C CYS A 78 -4.22 2.59 -9.17
N ASN A 79 -2.93 2.79 -9.39
CA ASN A 79 -2.34 2.94 -10.71
C ASN A 79 -1.40 1.77 -11.02
N VAL A 80 -1.12 1.49 -12.29
CA VAL A 80 -0.07 0.54 -12.65
C VAL A 80 1.24 1.28 -12.86
N TRP A 81 2.29 0.83 -12.20
CA TRP A 81 3.65 1.32 -12.39
C TRP A 81 4.59 0.14 -12.62
N GLN A 82 5.34 0.17 -13.73
CA GLN A 82 6.23 -0.93 -14.14
C GLN A 82 5.54 -2.32 -14.12
N GLY A 83 4.30 -2.38 -14.59
CA GLY A 83 3.52 -3.61 -14.62
C GLY A 83 2.92 -4.05 -13.28
N LYS A 84 3.19 -3.34 -12.17
CA LYS A 84 2.66 -3.68 -10.84
C LYS A 84 1.63 -2.66 -10.34
N PRO A 85 0.54 -3.09 -9.69
CA PRO A 85 -0.42 -2.18 -9.07
C PRO A 85 0.23 -1.44 -7.89
N GLN A 86 0.08 -0.12 -7.88
CA GLN A 86 0.52 0.78 -6.85
C GLN A 86 -0.66 1.59 -6.33
N LEU A 87 -0.90 1.48 -5.03
CA LEU A 87 -1.82 2.30 -4.29
C LEU A 87 -1.17 3.64 -3.95
N SER A 88 -1.92 4.73 -4.07
CA SER A 88 -1.48 6.08 -3.69
C SER A 88 -2.65 6.88 -3.14
N LEU A 89 -2.35 7.92 -2.36
CA LEU A 89 -3.36 8.83 -1.83
C LEU A 89 -3.86 9.76 -2.94
N GLY A 90 -5.19 9.84 -3.12
CA GLY A 90 -5.82 10.79 -4.03
C GLY A 90 -5.68 12.24 -3.59
N ARG A 91 -6.27 13.16 -4.37
CA ARG A 91 -6.20 14.60 -4.10
C ARG A 91 -6.79 14.96 -2.73
N ASN A 92 -7.86 14.29 -2.31
CA ASN A 92 -8.46 14.43 -0.98
C ASN A 92 -8.20 13.18 -0.13
N GLY A 93 -7.20 12.38 -0.51
CA GLY A 93 -6.86 11.13 0.13
C GLY A 93 -6.40 11.34 1.56
N VAL A 94 -6.92 10.52 2.49
CA VAL A 94 -6.55 10.56 3.90
C VAL A 94 -5.95 9.23 4.30
N MET A 95 -4.82 9.29 4.99
CA MET A 95 -4.22 8.15 5.66
C MET A 95 -4.39 8.31 7.17
N ARG A 96 -4.91 7.29 7.85
CA ARG A 96 -5.03 7.24 9.31
C ARG A 96 -4.43 5.96 9.83
N LYS A 97 -3.75 6.05 10.97
CA LYS A 97 -3.42 4.86 11.75
C LYS A 97 -4.64 4.45 12.53
N ILE A 98 -4.96 3.17 12.46
CA ILE A 98 -6.02 2.57 13.26
C ILE A 98 -5.43 1.40 14.04
N ASP A 99 -6.16 0.93 15.04
CA ASP A 99 -5.83 -0.27 15.78
C ASP A 99 -7.03 -1.22 15.67
N ASP A 100 -6.77 -2.43 15.20
CA ASP A 100 -7.78 -3.48 15.07
C ASP A 100 -7.12 -4.82 15.44
N PRO A 101 -7.50 -5.42 16.57
CA PRO A 101 -6.93 -6.69 17.03
C PRO A 101 -7.35 -7.88 16.15
N ASN A 102 -8.39 -7.73 15.32
CA ASN A 102 -8.82 -8.79 14.40
C ASN A 102 -8.06 -8.78 13.08
N PHE A 103 -7.29 -7.72 12.80
CA PHE A 103 -6.53 -7.61 11.56
C PHE A 103 -5.25 -8.45 11.63
N PRO A 104 -4.92 -9.26 10.60
CA PRO A 104 -3.76 -10.13 10.63
C PRO A 104 -2.46 -9.36 10.84
N ASP A 105 -1.52 -9.98 11.55
CA ASP A 105 -0.21 -9.41 11.80
C ASP A 105 0.62 -9.26 10.54
N ALA A 106 1.53 -8.29 10.55
CA ALA A 106 2.40 -8.01 9.41
C ALA A 106 3.24 -9.23 9.02
N LYS A 107 3.67 -10.04 10.00
CA LYS A 107 4.42 -11.28 9.78
C LYS A 107 3.58 -12.34 9.08
N THR A 108 2.32 -12.49 9.48
CA THR A 108 1.39 -13.47 8.88
C THR A 108 1.15 -13.16 7.42
N ILE A 109 0.88 -11.89 7.11
CA ILE A 109 0.68 -11.42 5.73
C ILE A 109 1.97 -11.57 4.92
N LEU A 110 3.13 -11.24 5.51
CA LEU A 110 4.43 -11.35 4.85
C LEU A 110 4.77 -12.82 4.52
N ASN A 111 4.58 -13.75 5.45
CA ASN A 111 4.85 -15.16 5.23
C ASN A 111 3.96 -15.71 4.12
N LYS A 112 2.66 -15.42 4.16
CA LYS A 112 1.71 -15.80 3.11
C LYS A 112 2.13 -15.27 1.73
N PHE A 113 2.58 -14.01 1.67
CA PHE A 113 3.09 -13.44 0.43
C PHE A 113 4.35 -14.14 -0.10
N ILE A 114 5.27 -14.53 0.79
CA ILE A 114 6.49 -15.26 0.42
C ILE A 114 6.12 -16.64 -0.10
N GLU A 115 5.22 -17.35 0.59
CA GLU A 115 4.70 -18.67 0.19
C GLU A 115 4.02 -18.62 -1.20
N GLU A 116 3.09 -17.67 -1.41
CA GLU A 116 2.43 -17.49 -2.73
C GLU A 116 3.44 -17.11 -3.83
N SER A 117 4.49 -16.35 -3.53
CA SER A 117 5.51 -15.98 -4.54
C SER A 117 6.48 -17.12 -4.85
N SER A 118 6.73 -18.03 -3.90
CA SER A 118 7.59 -19.20 -4.14
C SER A 118 6.91 -20.28 -4.97
N GLU A 119 5.58 -20.41 -4.87
CA GLU A 119 4.82 -21.38 -5.65
C GLU A 119 4.68 -20.99 -7.14
N GLU A 120 4.84 -19.71 -7.48
CA GLU A 120 4.78 -19.22 -8.88
C GLU A 120 6.12 -19.35 -9.66
N GLU A 121 7.25 -19.67 -9.02
CA GLU A 121 8.55 -19.85 -9.71
C GLU A 121 8.85 -21.30 -10.14
N ASP A 122 8.01 -22.27 -9.74
CA ASP A 122 8.18 -23.69 -10.04
C ASP A 122 7.33 -24.22 -11.24
N GLU A 123 6.70 -23.34 -12.05
CA GLU A 123 5.88 -23.72 -13.22
C GLU A 123 6.38 -23.15 -14.57
#